data_AF-A0A1W2DNA2-F1
#
_entry.id   AF-A0A1W2DNA2-F1
#
_cell.length_a   1.000
_cell.length_b   1.000
_cell.length_c   1.000
_cell.angle_alpha   90.00
_cell.angle_beta   90.00
_cell.angle_gamma   90.00
#
_symmetry.space_group_name_H-M   'P 1'
#
loop_
_entity.id
_entity.type
_entity.pdbx_description
1 polymer ?
#
loop_
_entity_poly.entity_id
_entity_poly.type
_entity_poly.pdbx_seq_one_letter_code
_entity_poly.pdbx_strand_id
1 'polypeptide(L)'
;MLDPPITNGDLTSVVQLGVLALAFGRVNRITFHEDGVTPESDTDHTVMLGLVACSFAARHLPHLDLGLIAQLALVHDVVEVYAGDTPTLRITTEQQTSKQEREHVALERIRAEFSRLPWLSTVIDLYENRSTPEARYVKAMDKLLPKITHIANGGRTLRDQGFTMRELIGRYERQLRELQDYAADFPPLLELRAELVSWVYNAVDLCPIDEEAQRSAGT
;
A
#
# COMPACT_ATOMS: atom_id res chain seq x y z
N MET A 1 -39.83 7.67 0.85
CA MET A 1 -39.66 6.27 1.25
C MET A 1 -38.93 6.32 2.59
N LEU A 2 -39.45 5.69 3.65
CA LEU A 2 -38.74 5.66 4.94
C LEU A 2 -37.64 4.59 4.85
N ASP A 3 -36.46 4.90 5.37
CA ASP A 3 -35.37 3.93 5.44
C ASP A 3 -35.77 2.74 6.32
N PRO A 4 -35.34 1.51 5.98
CA PRO A 4 -35.66 0.33 6.77
C PRO A 4 -35.12 0.45 8.20
N PRO A 5 -35.84 -0.06 9.22
CA PRO A 5 -35.37 -0.03 10.59
C PRO A 5 -34.11 -0.89 10.76
N ILE A 6 -33.21 -0.46 11.66
CA ILE A 6 -32.02 -1.22 12.04
C ILE A 6 -32.46 -2.53 12.72
N THR A 7 -31.90 -3.65 12.25
CA THR A 7 -32.17 -4.99 12.81
C THR A 7 -31.05 -5.46 13.75
N ASN A 8 -31.32 -6.49 14.55
CA ASN A 8 -30.27 -7.13 15.36
C ASN A 8 -29.12 -7.70 14.52
N GLY A 9 -29.40 -8.11 13.27
CA GLY A 9 -28.38 -8.55 12.32
C GLY A 9 -27.43 -7.42 11.95
N ASP A 10 -27.97 -6.21 11.70
CA ASP A 10 -27.17 -5.03 11.38
C ASP A 10 -26.28 -4.63 12.56
N LEU A 11 -26.84 -4.64 13.78
CA LEU A 11 -26.08 -4.37 15.00
C LEU A 11 -24.90 -5.35 15.18
N THR A 12 -25.14 -6.64 14.90
CA THR A 12 -24.09 -7.67 15.00
C THR A 12 -22.98 -7.40 13.98
N SER A 13 -23.33 -7.14 12.72
CA SER A 13 -22.35 -6.82 11.67
C SER A 13 -21.57 -5.53 11.95
N VAL A 14 -22.19 -4.50 12.53
CA VAL A 14 -21.50 -3.26 12.92
C VAL A 14 -20.45 -3.53 14.00
N VAL A 15 -20.79 -4.31 15.04
CA VAL A 15 -19.81 -4.66 16.10
C VAL A 15 -18.67 -5.50 15.52
N GLN A 16 -18.98 -6.49 14.68
CA GLN A 16 -17.97 -7.32 14.03
C GLN A 16 -17.05 -6.51 13.12
N LEU A 17 -17.58 -5.51 12.40
CA LEU A 17 -16.78 -4.64 11.55
C LEU A 17 -15.84 -3.76 12.39
N GLY A 18 -16.30 -3.28 13.55
CA GLY A 18 -15.43 -2.61 14.51
C GLY A 18 -14.29 -3.51 15.01
N VAL A 19 -14.57 -4.78 15.29
CA VAL A 19 -13.55 -5.77 15.67
C VAL A 19 -12.57 -6.04 14.53
N LEU A 20 -13.05 -6.14 13.28
CA LEU A 20 -12.20 -6.27 12.09
C LEU A 20 -11.24 -5.08 11.97
N ALA A 21 -11.74 -3.85 12.13
CA ALA A 21 -10.91 -2.64 12.08
C ALA A 21 -9.82 -2.61 13.18
N LEU A 22 -10.14 -3.07 14.39
CA LEU A 22 -9.14 -3.21 15.46
C LEU A 22 -8.13 -4.33 15.19
N ALA A 23 -8.53 -5.39 14.47
CA ALA A 23 -7.62 -6.44 14.03
C ALA A 23 -6.68 -5.95 12.92
N PHE A 24 -7.17 -5.09 12.02
CA PHE A 24 -6.38 -4.45 10.97
C PHE A 24 -5.20 -3.66 11.54
N GLY A 25 -5.42 -2.90 12.61
CA GLY A 25 -4.34 -2.17 13.28
C GLY A 25 -3.32 -3.02 14.03
N ARG A 26 -3.42 -4.36 13.97
CA ARG A 26 -2.43 -5.30 14.50
C ARG A 26 -1.67 -6.06 13.41
N VAL A 27 -2.01 -5.83 12.14
CA VAL A 27 -1.23 -6.35 11.02
C VAL A 27 -0.06 -5.41 10.80
N ASN A 28 1.15 -5.88 11.06
CA ASN A 28 2.37 -5.10 10.90
C ASN A 28 2.98 -5.34 9.52
N ARG A 29 3.41 -4.25 8.90
CA ARG A 29 4.20 -4.23 7.67
C ARG A 29 5.66 -4.39 8.01
N ILE A 30 6.46 -4.70 6.99
CA ILE A 30 7.93 -4.80 7.13
C ILE A 30 8.63 -3.44 7.30
N THR A 31 7.91 -2.33 7.13
CA THR A 31 8.45 -0.99 7.32
C THR A 31 8.22 -0.45 8.72
N PHE A 32 8.87 0.67 9.02
CA PHE A 32 8.90 1.27 10.35
C PHE A 32 8.47 2.74 10.25
N HIS A 33 8.02 3.27 11.37
CA HIS A 33 7.81 4.70 11.60
C HIS A 33 9.14 5.47 11.47
N GLU A 34 9.09 6.79 11.59
CA GLU A 34 10.24 7.68 11.46
C GLU A 34 11.33 7.42 12.50
N ASP A 35 10.97 6.86 13.66
CA ASP A 35 11.91 6.46 14.72
C ASP A 35 12.80 5.27 14.30
N GLY A 36 12.44 4.55 13.23
CA GLY A 36 13.11 3.36 12.76
C GLY A 36 13.05 2.17 13.74
N VAL A 37 12.13 2.19 14.70
CA VAL A 37 11.95 1.18 15.76
C VAL A 37 10.52 0.65 15.78
N THR A 38 9.53 1.54 15.71
CA THR A 38 8.11 1.19 15.75
C THR A 38 7.68 0.62 14.40
N PRO A 39 7.21 -0.65 14.31
CA PRO A 39 6.69 -1.19 13.06
C PRO A 39 5.49 -0.39 12.57
N GLU A 40 5.40 -0.14 11.26
CA GLU A 40 4.20 0.41 10.64
C GLU A 40 3.11 -0.67 10.65
N SER A 41 1.94 -0.38 11.22
CA SER A 41 0.74 -1.21 11.04
C SER A 41 0.00 -0.84 9.75
N ASP A 42 -0.84 -1.72 9.23
CA ASP A 42 -1.65 -1.38 8.06
C ASP A 42 -2.62 -0.22 8.33
N THR A 43 -3.02 0.01 9.58
CA THR A 43 -3.79 1.21 9.94
C THR A 43 -2.94 2.48 9.90
N ASP A 44 -1.68 2.43 10.33
CA ASP A 44 -0.76 3.57 10.20
C ASP A 44 -0.57 3.92 8.72
N HIS A 45 -0.32 2.88 7.92
CA HIS A 45 -0.18 2.99 6.46
C HIS A 45 -1.42 3.57 5.80
N THR A 46 -2.60 3.08 6.18
CA THR A 46 -3.90 3.53 5.68
C THR A 46 -4.16 5.01 6.01
N VAL A 47 -3.84 5.43 7.23
CA VAL A 47 -3.97 6.84 7.63
C VAL A 47 -3.01 7.72 6.84
N MET A 48 -1.75 7.31 6.70
CA MET A 48 -0.77 8.01 5.87
C MET A 48 -1.24 8.09 4.41
N LEU A 49 -1.77 7.00 3.84
CA LEU A 49 -2.26 6.95 2.47
C LEU A 49 -3.40 7.92 2.25
N GLY A 50 -4.41 7.91 3.13
CA GLY A 50 -5.54 8.84 3.05
C GLY A 50 -5.10 10.30 3.12
N LEU A 51 -4.22 10.64 4.07
CA LEU A 51 -3.72 12.01 4.23
C LEU A 51 -2.91 12.49 3.02
N VAL A 52 -1.95 11.68 2.56
CA VAL A 52 -1.07 12.03 1.44
C VAL A 52 -1.85 12.04 0.12
N ALA A 53 -2.63 10.99 -0.17
CA ALA A 53 -3.36 10.85 -1.42
C ALA A 53 -4.40 11.97 -1.60
N CYS A 54 -5.20 12.27 -0.58
CA CYS A 54 -6.19 13.35 -0.66
C CYS A 54 -5.53 14.72 -0.78
N SER A 55 -4.50 15.01 0.01
CA SER A 55 -3.82 16.31 0.00
C SER A 55 -3.14 16.58 -1.34
N PHE A 56 -2.46 15.57 -1.89
CA PHE A 56 -1.80 15.70 -3.19
C PHE A 56 -2.82 15.85 -4.33
N ALA A 57 -3.88 15.02 -4.35
CA ALA A 57 -4.90 15.08 -5.38
C ALA A 57 -5.65 16.43 -5.38
N ALA A 58 -5.98 16.97 -4.20
CA ALA A 58 -6.65 18.27 -4.09
C ALA A 58 -5.88 19.41 -4.76
N ARG A 59 -4.54 19.33 -4.78
CA ARG A 59 -3.68 20.34 -5.38
C ARG A 59 -3.33 20.06 -6.84
N HIS A 60 -3.02 18.80 -7.17
CA HIS A 60 -2.38 18.45 -8.44
C HIS A 60 -3.30 17.68 -9.40
N LEU A 61 -4.39 17.10 -8.90
CA LEU A 61 -5.34 16.29 -9.66
C LEU A 61 -6.80 16.66 -9.28
N PRO A 62 -7.21 17.93 -9.37
CA PRO A 62 -8.49 18.41 -8.85
C PRO A 62 -9.72 17.84 -9.58
N HIS A 63 -9.51 17.06 -10.64
CA HIS A 63 -10.55 16.34 -11.36
C HIS A 63 -10.92 15.00 -10.71
N LEU A 64 -10.09 14.50 -9.78
CA LEU A 64 -10.36 13.27 -9.03
C LEU A 64 -11.28 13.54 -7.85
N ASP A 65 -12.16 12.59 -7.55
CA ASP A 65 -13.04 12.66 -6.39
C ASP A 65 -12.29 12.32 -5.09
N LEU A 66 -12.06 13.33 -4.25
CA LEU A 66 -11.41 13.17 -2.94
C LEU A 66 -12.18 12.21 -2.01
N GLY A 67 -13.51 12.21 -2.09
CA GLY A 67 -14.35 11.31 -1.30
C GLY A 67 -14.15 9.86 -1.72
N LEU A 68 -13.99 9.59 -3.02
CA LEU A 68 -13.69 8.25 -3.51
C LEU A 68 -12.25 7.83 -3.18
N ILE A 69 -11.28 8.74 -3.32
CA ILE A 69 -9.88 8.49 -2.91
C ILE A 69 -9.81 8.09 -1.43
N ALA A 70 -10.49 8.83 -0.54
CA ALA A 70 -10.50 8.52 0.88
C ALA A 70 -11.11 7.15 1.18
N GLN A 71 -12.20 6.78 0.51
CA GLN A 71 -12.84 5.47 0.67
C GLN A 71 -11.94 4.33 0.20
N LEU A 72 -11.31 4.49 -0.97
CA LEU A 72 -10.39 3.49 -1.53
C LEU A 72 -9.17 3.31 -0.63
N ALA A 73 -8.56 4.41 -0.18
CA ALA A 73 -7.44 4.38 0.75
C ALA A 73 -7.82 3.67 2.07
N LEU A 74 -9.02 3.93 2.60
CA LEU A 74 -9.48 3.33 3.86
C LEU A 74 -9.57 1.80 3.81
N VAL A 75 -9.91 1.22 2.65
CA VAL A 75 -10.19 -0.22 2.54
C VAL A 75 -9.12 -1.03 1.81
N HIS A 76 -8.12 -0.37 1.20
CA HIS A 76 -7.21 -0.98 0.22
C HIS A 76 -6.56 -2.30 0.69
N ASP A 77 -6.09 -2.33 1.94
CA ASP A 77 -5.39 -3.49 2.52
C ASP A 77 -6.22 -4.19 3.62
N VAL A 78 -7.53 -3.91 3.77
CA VAL A 78 -8.36 -4.55 4.84
C VAL A 78 -8.43 -6.07 4.69
N VAL A 79 -8.23 -6.60 3.48
CA VAL A 79 -8.11 -8.05 3.22
C VAL A 79 -6.93 -8.69 3.96
N GLU A 80 -5.90 -7.91 4.30
CA GLU A 80 -4.69 -8.38 4.99
C GLU A 80 -4.97 -8.78 6.46
N VAL A 81 -6.13 -8.43 7.03
CA VAL A 81 -6.59 -9.01 8.31
C VAL A 81 -6.68 -10.54 8.25
N TYR A 82 -7.06 -11.08 7.09
CA TYR A 82 -7.18 -12.52 6.86
C TYR A 82 -6.05 -13.08 6.01
N ALA A 83 -5.56 -12.32 5.03
CA ALA A 83 -4.47 -12.76 4.17
C ALA A 83 -3.11 -12.66 4.87
N GLY A 84 -2.89 -11.62 5.69
CA GLY A 84 -1.59 -11.18 6.20
C GLY A 84 -0.80 -10.37 5.18
N ASP A 85 -0.10 -9.31 5.64
CA ASP A 85 0.80 -8.50 4.81
C ASP A 85 1.86 -9.39 4.15
N THR A 86 2.22 -9.02 2.92
CA THR A 86 3.23 -9.71 2.14
C THR A 86 4.27 -8.70 1.64
N PRO A 87 5.51 -8.76 2.16
CA PRO A 87 6.58 -7.87 1.75
C PRO A 87 6.87 -7.94 0.24
N THR A 88 6.70 -6.81 -0.46
CA THR A 88 6.79 -6.75 -1.94
C THR A 88 8.16 -6.33 -2.48
N LEU A 89 9.16 -6.09 -1.62
CA LEU A 89 10.48 -5.60 -2.03
C LEU A 89 11.30 -6.63 -2.81
N ARG A 90 11.30 -7.91 -2.39
CA ARG A 90 11.96 -9.04 -3.07
C ARG A 90 11.00 -10.19 -3.40
N ILE A 91 9.72 -9.89 -3.59
CA ILE A 91 8.70 -10.91 -3.82
C ILE A 91 8.96 -11.69 -5.12
N THR A 92 8.89 -13.02 -5.05
CA THR A 92 8.97 -13.90 -6.23
C THR A 92 7.62 -13.98 -6.94
N THR A 93 7.61 -14.43 -8.20
CA THR A 93 6.35 -14.65 -8.95
C THR A 93 5.42 -15.62 -8.22
N GLU A 94 5.96 -16.69 -7.63
CA GLU A 94 5.19 -17.67 -6.86
C GLU A 94 4.56 -17.06 -5.61
N GLN A 95 5.32 -16.24 -4.87
CA GLN A 95 4.83 -15.51 -3.71
C GLN A 95 3.77 -14.48 -4.10
N GLN A 96 3.92 -13.83 -5.25
CA GLN A 96 2.94 -12.90 -5.79
C GLN A 96 1.62 -13.62 -6.12
N THR A 97 1.68 -14.78 -6.78
CA THR A 97 0.49 -15.61 -7.05
C THR A 97 -0.17 -16.08 -5.74
N SER A 98 0.62 -16.53 -4.78
CA SER A 98 0.10 -16.94 -3.46
C SER A 98 -0.52 -15.77 -2.69
N LYS A 99 0.04 -14.55 -2.79
CA LYS A 99 -0.55 -13.33 -2.24
C LYS A 99 -1.95 -13.11 -2.81
N GLN A 100 -2.06 -13.10 -4.14
CA GLN A 100 -3.33 -12.87 -4.84
C GLN A 100 -4.41 -13.89 -4.46
N GLU A 101 -4.06 -15.18 -4.34
CA GLU A 101 -5.00 -16.22 -3.91
C GLU A 101 -5.48 -16.00 -2.48
N ARG A 102 -4.58 -15.69 -1.53
CA ARG A 102 -4.94 -15.42 -0.14
C ARG A 102 -5.84 -14.19 -0.02
N GLU A 103 -5.54 -13.13 -0.76
CA GLU A 103 -6.35 -11.91 -0.78
C GLU A 103 -7.74 -12.15 -1.39
N HIS A 104 -7.83 -12.97 -2.43
CA HIS A 104 -9.11 -13.36 -3.03
C HIS A 104 -9.99 -14.13 -2.02
N VAL A 105 -9.42 -15.13 -1.34
CA VAL A 105 -10.12 -15.88 -0.29
C VAL A 105 -10.54 -14.97 0.87
N ALA A 106 -9.67 -14.03 1.28
CA ALA A 106 -9.96 -13.05 2.30
C ALA A 106 -11.13 -12.14 1.93
N LEU A 107 -11.19 -11.67 0.68
CA LEU A 107 -12.28 -10.86 0.17
C LEU A 107 -13.61 -11.62 0.16
N GLU A 108 -13.62 -12.87 -0.30
CA GLU A 108 -14.84 -13.68 -0.29
C GLU A 108 -15.34 -13.95 1.13
N ARG A 109 -14.43 -14.12 2.09
CA ARG A 109 -14.78 -14.18 3.51
C ARG A 109 -15.39 -12.87 4.01
N ILE A 110 -14.78 -11.72 3.72
CA ILE A 110 -15.32 -10.40 4.07
C ILE A 110 -16.72 -10.22 3.46
N ARG A 111 -16.91 -10.62 2.20
CA ARG A 111 -18.20 -10.54 1.51
C ARG A 111 -19.28 -11.35 2.22
N ALA A 112 -18.95 -12.55 2.68
CA ALA A 112 -19.88 -13.41 3.43
C ALA A 112 -20.20 -12.83 4.82
N GLU A 113 -19.18 -12.48 5.60
CA GLU A 113 -19.31 -11.98 6.97
C GLU A 113 -20.04 -10.63 7.04
N PHE A 114 -19.80 -9.74 6.08
CA PHE A 114 -20.35 -8.39 6.03
C PHE A 114 -21.39 -8.21 4.92
N SER A 115 -22.08 -9.27 4.52
CA SER A 115 -23.13 -9.23 3.49
C SER A 115 -24.26 -8.23 3.78
N ARG A 116 -24.48 -7.88 5.05
CA ARG A 116 -25.42 -6.83 5.49
C ARG A 116 -24.88 -5.40 5.37
N LEU A 117 -23.56 -5.25 5.28
CA LEU A 117 -22.83 -3.98 5.13
C LEU A 117 -21.99 -4.03 3.84
N PRO A 118 -22.62 -4.13 2.66
CA PRO A 118 -21.94 -4.49 1.41
C PRO A 118 -20.99 -3.41 0.86
N TRP A 119 -20.99 -2.21 1.45
CA TRP A 119 -20.09 -1.13 1.06
C TRP A 119 -18.62 -1.57 1.09
N LEU A 120 -18.21 -2.32 2.13
CA LEU A 120 -16.82 -2.74 2.31
C LEU A 120 -16.31 -3.58 1.13
N SER A 121 -16.99 -4.68 0.80
CA SER A 121 -16.58 -5.54 -0.32
C SER A 121 -16.71 -4.83 -1.66
N THR A 122 -17.72 -3.98 -1.83
CA THR A 122 -17.91 -3.19 -3.07
C THR A 122 -16.74 -2.24 -3.34
N VAL A 123 -16.25 -1.53 -2.31
CA VAL A 123 -15.12 -0.60 -2.47
C VAL A 123 -13.80 -1.36 -2.63
N ILE A 124 -13.62 -2.51 -1.96
CA ILE A 124 -12.46 -3.38 -2.19
C ILE A 124 -12.43 -3.88 -3.65
N ASP A 125 -13.56 -4.36 -4.18
CA ASP A 125 -13.68 -4.77 -5.59
C ASP A 125 -13.29 -3.62 -6.54
N LEU A 126 -13.72 -2.39 -6.23
CA LEU A 126 -13.41 -1.22 -7.04
C LEU A 126 -11.91 -0.90 -7.05
N TYR A 127 -11.26 -1.01 -5.88
CA TYR A 127 -9.82 -0.83 -5.73
C TYR A 127 -9.04 -1.89 -6.51
N GLU A 128 -9.38 -3.18 -6.33
CA GLU A 128 -8.66 -4.29 -6.96
C GLU A 128 -8.81 -4.31 -8.48
N ASN A 129 -10.03 -4.05 -8.98
CA ASN A 129 -10.30 -4.01 -10.41
C ASN A 129 -9.75 -2.76 -11.11
N ARG A 130 -9.27 -1.75 -10.36
CA ARG A 130 -8.66 -0.52 -10.90
C ARG A 130 -9.53 0.18 -11.95
N SER A 131 -10.86 0.06 -11.80
CA SER A 131 -11.82 0.45 -12.83
C SER A 131 -12.05 1.96 -12.93
N THR A 132 -11.62 2.73 -11.92
CA THR A 132 -11.70 4.19 -11.90
C THR A 132 -10.32 4.84 -11.89
N PRO A 133 -10.19 6.10 -12.36
CA PRO A 133 -8.97 6.89 -12.19
C PRO A 133 -8.52 6.96 -10.72
N GLU A 134 -9.44 7.12 -9.78
CA GLU A 134 -9.16 7.19 -8.34
C GLU A 134 -8.57 5.88 -7.82
N ALA A 135 -9.10 4.72 -8.24
CA ALA A 135 -8.55 3.42 -7.84
C ALA A 135 -7.12 3.23 -8.35
N ARG A 136 -6.85 3.62 -9.60
CA ARG A 136 -5.49 3.58 -10.17
C ARG A 136 -4.55 4.55 -9.46
N TYR A 137 -5.02 5.76 -9.17
CA TYR A 137 -4.28 6.78 -8.45
C TYR A 137 -3.93 6.33 -7.02
N VAL A 138 -4.88 5.82 -6.25
CA VAL A 138 -4.65 5.34 -4.88
C VAL A 138 -3.68 4.16 -4.89
N LYS A 139 -3.86 3.19 -5.79
CA LYS A 139 -2.96 2.03 -5.93
C LYS A 139 -1.53 2.47 -6.30
N ALA A 140 -1.40 3.49 -7.14
CA ALA A 140 -0.10 4.04 -7.47
C ALA A 140 0.52 4.80 -6.27
N MET A 141 -0.26 5.63 -5.57
CA MET A 141 0.18 6.37 -4.39
C MET A 141 0.66 5.43 -3.27
N ASP A 142 -0.07 4.35 -2.98
CA ASP A 142 0.36 3.28 -2.07
C ASP A 142 1.80 2.80 -2.38
N LYS A 143 2.13 2.57 -3.65
CA LYS A 143 3.50 2.17 -4.06
C LYS A 143 4.57 3.26 -3.86
N LEU A 144 4.19 4.51 -3.65
CA LEU A 144 5.10 5.61 -3.34
C LEU A 144 5.34 5.73 -1.84
N LEU A 145 4.37 5.39 -0.98
CA LEU A 145 4.45 5.56 0.48
C LEU A 145 5.70 4.94 1.14
N PRO A 146 6.15 3.72 0.78
CA PRO A 146 7.38 3.17 1.36
C PRO A 146 8.62 4.04 1.13
N LYS A 147 8.63 4.90 0.10
CA LYS A 147 9.73 5.85 -0.11
C LYS A 147 9.73 6.93 0.96
N ILE A 148 8.55 7.38 1.40
CA ILE A 148 8.39 8.37 2.46
C ILE A 148 8.96 7.79 3.77
N THR A 149 8.60 6.55 4.12
CA THR A 149 9.14 5.91 5.34
C THR A 149 10.65 5.70 5.23
N HIS A 150 11.16 5.26 4.07
CA HIS A 150 12.60 5.15 3.84
C HIS A 150 13.34 6.49 3.99
N ILE A 151 12.75 7.60 3.53
CA ILE A 151 13.34 8.93 3.74
C ILE A 151 13.34 9.26 5.24
N ALA A 152 12.21 9.05 5.92
CA ALA A 152 12.02 9.45 7.31
C ALA A 152 12.92 8.67 8.30
N ASN A 153 13.10 7.37 8.08
CA ASN A 153 13.90 6.50 8.96
C ASN A 153 15.27 6.08 8.37
N GLY A 154 15.70 6.79 7.31
CA GLY A 154 16.95 6.53 6.61
C GLY A 154 17.03 5.16 5.95
N GLY A 155 15.92 4.53 5.60
CA GLY A 155 15.87 3.24 4.89
C GLY A 155 16.10 2.06 5.82
N ARG A 156 15.55 2.11 7.04
CA ARG A 156 15.71 1.06 8.05
C ARG A 156 15.45 -0.34 7.49
N THR A 157 14.30 -0.54 6.84
CA THR A 157 13.93 -1.82 6.23
C THR A 157 14.89 -2.25 5.13
N LEU A 158 15.37 -1.31 4.32
CA LEU A 158 16.33 -1.63 3.25
C LEU A 158 17.63 -2.17 3.82
N ARG A 159 18.14 -1.56 4.90
CA ARG A 159 19.32 -2.06 5.62
C ARG A 159 19.09 -3.42 6.27
N ASP A 160 17.98 -3.59 6.99
CA ASP A 160 17.65 -4.86 7.66
C ASP A 160 17.50 -6.01 6.67
N GLN A 161 17.04 -5.72 5.46
CA GLN A 161 16.94 -6.68 4.35
C GLN A 161 18.23 -6.81 3.54
N GLY A 162 19.29 -6.06 3.87
CA GLY A 162 20.56 -6.09 3.16
C GLY A 162 20.44 -5.71 1.68
N PHE A 163 19.67 -4.67 1.37
CA PHE A 163 19.60 -4.12 0.01
C PHE A 163 20.91 -3.44 -0.37
N THR A 164 21.38 -3.68 -1.58
CA THR A 164 22.40 -2.83 -2.22
C THR A 164 21.74 -1.69 -2.99
N MET A 165 22.51 -0.62 -3.27
CA MET A 165 22.04 0.45 -4.14
C MET A 165 21.64 -0.06 -5.53
N ARG A 166 22.36 -1.04 -6.08
CA ARG A 166 22.05 -1.65 -7.38
C ARG A 166 20.69 -2.33 -7.37
N GLU A 167 20.40 -3.12 -6.34
CA GLU A 167 19.11 -3.80 -6.18
C GLU A 167 17.96 -2.79 -6.02
N LEU A 168 18.18 -1.74 -5.22
CA LEU A 168 17.19 -0.70 -4.98
C LEU A 168 16.83 0.03 -6.29
N ILE A 169 17.83 0.43 -7.06
CA ILE A 169 17.64 1.08 -8.38
C ILE A 169 16.83 0.16 -9.30
N GLY A 170 17.25 -1.11 -9.45
CA GLY A 170 16.55 -2.07 -10.29
C GLY A 170 15.10 -2.31 -9.85
N ARG A 171 14.83 -2.32 -8.54
CA ARG A 171 13.47 -2.43 -8.00
C ARG A 171 12.62 -1.21 -8.33
N TYR A 172 13.16 0.00 -8.18
CA TYR A 172 12.46 1.23 -8.48
C TYR A 172 12.21 1.43 -9.98
N GLU A 173 13.13 1.01 -10.84
CA GLU A 173 12.92 0.99 -12.30
C GLU A 173 11.83 0.00 -12.70
N ARG A 174 11.81 -1.20 -12.12
CA ARG A 174 10.72 -2.16 -12.34
C ARG A 174 9.38 -1.59 -11.90
N GLN A 175 9.34 -0.97 -10.72
CA GLN A 175 8.14 -0.31 -10.22
C GLN A 175 7.65 0.81 -11.16
N LEU A 176 8.56 1.56 -11.79
CA LEU A 176 8.16 2.59 -12.76
C LEU A 176 7.43 1.98 -13.96
N ARG A 177 7.95 0.88 -14.51
CA ARG A 177 7.31 0.18 -15.63
C ARG A 177 5.91 -0.32 -15.24
N GLU A 178 5.79 -0.95 -14.08
CA GLU A 178 4.50 -1.40 -13.54
C GLU A 178 3.51 -0.24 -13.37
N LEU A 179 3.97 0.91 -12.85
CA LEU A 179 3.13 2.10 -12.67
C LEU A 179 2.70 2.70 -14.02
N GLN A 180 3.54 2.65 -15.06
CA GLN A 180 3.18 3.16 -16.38
C GLN A 180 1.99 2.41 -17.00
N ASP A 181 1.76 1.15 -16.64
CA ASP A 181 0.64 0.37 -17.17
C ASP A 181 -0.74 0.89 -16.73
N TYR A 182 -0.83 1.59 -15.59
CA TYR A 182 -2.10 2.01 -15.02
C TYR A 182 -2.14 3.44 -14.47
N ALA A 183 -1.02 4.15 -14.41
CA ALA A 183 -0.93 5.50 -13.84
C ALA A 183 -0.20 6.50 -14.76
N ALA A 184 0.02 6.14 -16.03
CA ALA A 184 0.65 7.03 -17.01
C ALA A 184 -0.16 8.31 -17.28
N ASP A 185 -1.47 8.29 -17.01
CA ASP A 185 -2.40 9.42 -17.09
C ASP A 185 -2.28 10.40 -15.91
N PHE A 186 -1.40 10.16 -14.94
CA PHE A 186 -1.13 11.06 -13.81
C PHE A 186 0.31 11.63 -13.80
N PRO A 187 0.68 12.55 -14.71
CA PRO A 187 2.02 13.12 -14.75
C PRO A 187 2.51 13.70 -13.41
N PRO A 188 1.71 14.46 -12.62
CA PRO A 188 2.15 14.95 -11.31
C PRO A 188 2.54 13.82 -10.34
N LEU A 189 1.89 12.67 -10.41
CA LEU A 189 2.21 11.51 -9.57
C LEU A 189 3.55 10.88 -9.97
N LEU A 190 3.83 10.81 -11.27
CA LEU A 190 5.11 10.31 -11.77
C LEU A 190 6.27 11.25 -11.43
N GLU A 191 6.03 12.56 -11.46
CA GLU A 191 6.97 13.58 -10.98
C GLU A 191 7.24 13.43 -9.48
N LEU A 192 6.19 13.32 -8.65
CA LEU A 192 6.31 13.07 -7.21
C LEU A 192 7.15 11.80 -6.94
N ARG A 193 6.89 10.72 -7.68
CA ARG A 193 7.67 9.49 -7.58
C ARG A 193 9.15 9.75 -7.86
N ALA A 194 9.47 10.47 -8.93
CA ALA A 194 10.85 10.74 -9.33
C ALA A 194 11.60 11.51 -8.24
N GLU A 195 10.97 12.53 -7.66
CA GLU A 195 11.53 13.30 -6.54
C GLU A 195 11.74 12.43 -5.29
N LEU A 196 10.74 11.64 -4.89
CA LEU A 196 10.87 10.72 -3.76
C LEU A 196 12.00 9.70 -3.95
N VAL A 197 12.15 9.17 -5.17
CA VAL A 197 13.24 8.23 -5.49
C VAL A 197 14.60 8.92 -5.34
N SER A 198 14.75 10.13 -5.88
CA SER A 198 15.97 10.93 -5.73
C SER A 198 16.31 11.17 -4.26
N TRP A 199 15.30 11.51 -3.44
CA TRP A 199 15.47 11.72 -2.01
C TRP A 199 15.87 10.45 -1.27
N VAL A 200 15.24 9.30 -1.58
CA VAL A 200 15.64 8.01 -0.99
C VAL A 200 17.12 7.75 -1.27
N TYR A 201 17.60 7.93 -2.51
CA TYR A 201 19.00 7.68 -2.84
C TYR A 201 19.98 8.55 -2.06
N ASN A 202 19.58 9.76 -1.67
CA ASN A 202 20.40 10.66 -0.86
C ASN A 202 20.27 10.40 0.65
N ALA A 203 19.16 9.79 1.10
CA ALA A 203 18.85 9.58 2.50
C ALA A 203 19.30 8.21 3.04
N VAL A 204 19.47 7.21 2.17
CA VAL A 204 19.81 5.84 2.58
C VAL A 204 21.31 5.60 2.52
N ASP A 205 21.86 5.06 3.61
CA ASP A 205 23.23 4.58 3.67
C ASP A 205 23.25 3.08 3.35
N LEU A 206 23.35 2.76 2.05
CA LEU A 206 23.43 1.40 1.53
C LEU A 206 24.76 1.18 0.81
N CYS A 207 25.21 -0.08 0.74
CA CYS A 207 26.47 -0.45 0.11
C CYS A 207 26.56 0.11 -1.33
N PRO A 208 27.65 0.83 -1.68
CA PRO A 208 27.85 1.40 -3.01
C PRO A 208 27.93 0.32 -4.10
N ILE A 209 27.66 0.73 -5.34
CA ILE A 209 27.60 -0.15 -6.52
C ILE A 209 28.93 -0.92 -6.75
N ASP A 210 30.07 -0.39 -6.30
CA ASP A 210 31.40 -0.88 -6.69
C ASP A 210 32.05 -1.91 -5.74
N GLU A 211 31.55 -2.10 -4.51
CA GLU A 211 32.19 -3.03 -3.55
C GLU A 211 31.86 -4.52 -3.78
N GLU A 212 30.74 -4.84 -4.41
CA GLU A 212 30.34 -6.23 -4.71
C GLU A 212 31.21 -6.88 -5.80
N ALA A 213 31.73 -6.08 -6.74
CA ALA A 213 32.64 -6.55 -7.79
C ALA A 213 34.00 -7.00 -7.20
N GLN A 214 34.40 -6.43 -6.06
CA GLN A 214 35.64 -6.80 -5.37
C GLN A 214 35.48 -8.07 -4.50
N ARG A 215 34.27 -8.37 -4.01
CA ARG A 215 34.01 -9.60 -3.23
C ARG A 215 33.87 -10.85 -4.10
N SER A 216 33.39 -10.70 -5.34
CA SER A 216 33.24 -11.79 -6.31
C SER A 216 34.51 -12.10 -7.12
N ALA A 217 35.49 -11.18 -7.13
CA ALA A 217 36.81 -11.39 -7.72
C ALA A 217 37.87 -11.94 -6.73
N GLY A 218 37.47 -12.18 -5.47
CA GLY A 218 38.36 -12.59 -4.37
C GLY A 218 38.21 -14.05 -3.89
N THR A 219 37.55 -14.91 -4.67
CA THR A 219 37.42 -16.36 -4.39
C THR A 219 37.94 -17.20 -5.54
#